data_AF-A0A0C2C9P6-F1
#
_entry.id   AF-A0A0C2C9P6-F1
#
_cell.length_a   1.000
_cell.length_b   1.000
_cell.length_c   1.000
_cell.angle_alpha   90.00
_cell.angle_beta   90.00
_cell.angle_gamma   90.00
#
_symmetry.space_group_name_H-M   'P 1'
#
loop_
_entity.id
_entity.type
_entity.pdbx_description
1 polymer ?
#
loop_
_entity_poly.entity_id
_entity_poly.type
_entity_poly.pdbx_seq_one_letter_code
_entity_poly.pdbx_strand_id
1 'polypeptide(L)'
;MYAYVAGRNDSCTAIRHKTNSHAKALAVYDKSSQLIECTSLFQGRCRLRNLHNISDVQIESPEPMIANDAGSSAVVFVGMGPSREPVLYVGTTFVKGPLFRDDIPAVTSLRLSHGDGEAKEFELADKGLATGTEISLERKFRSSY
;
A
#
# COMPACT_ATOMS: atom_id res chain seq x y z
N MET A 1 -8.79 17.36 9.73
CA MET A 1 -9.97 16.50 9.52
C MET A 1 -9.54 15.08 9.84
N TYR A 2 -10.04 14.50 10.93
CA TYR A 2 -9.68 13.15 11.37
C TYR A 2 -10.62 12.16 10.65
N ALA A 3 -10.08 11.28 9.82
CA ALA A 3 -10.84 10.16 9.28
C ALA A 3 -10.88 9.05 10.34
N TYR A 4 -12.07 8.81 10.89
CA TYR A 4 -12.36 7.64 11.72
C TYR A 4 -12.72 6.48 10.80
N VAL A 5 -11.94 5.41 10.82
CA VAL A 5 -12.32 4.12 10.23
C VAL A 5 -12.82 3.24 11.39
N ALA A 6 -14.12 2.97 11.41
CA ALA A 6 -14.73 2.09 12.39
C ALA A 6 -14.41 0.63 12.03
N GLY A 7 -13.82 -0.13 12.97
CA GLY A 7 -13.83 -1.60 12.91
C GLY A 7 -12.52 -2.34 13.15
N ARG A 8 -11.37 -1.68 13.37
CA ARG A 8 -10.14 -2.35 13.82
C ARG A 8 -9.73 -1.87 15.20
N ASN A 9 -9.32 -2.81 16.05
CA ASN A 9 -8.80 -2.52 17.40
C ASN A 9 -7.38 -1.94 17.28
N ASP A 10 -7.26 -0.74 16.68
CA ASP A 10 -6.02 0.02 16.44
C ASP A 10 -5.51 0.69 17.73
N SER A 11 -5.61 -0.02 18.85
CA SER A 11 -5.09 0.36 20.16
C SER A 11 -3.57 0.30 20.11
N CYS A 12 -2.94 1.39 19.71
CA CYS A 12 -1.51 1.58 19.91
C CYS A 12 -1.29 2.08 21.34
N THR A 13 -0.53 1.34 22.14
CA THR A 13 -0.13 1.76 23.50
C THR A 13 0.84 2.94 23.50
N ALA A 14 1.47 3.23 22.36
CA ALA A 14 2.36 4.36 22.19
C ALA A 14 1.57 5.66 21.94
N ILE A 15 2.02 6.74 22.59
CA ILE A 15 1.46 8.08 22.40
C ILE A 15 1.78 8.56 20.98
N ARG A 16 0.75 9.03 20.24
CA ARG A 16 0.91 9.56 18.89
C ARG A 16 1.38 11.02 18.96
N HIS A 17 2.37 11.36 18.16
CA HIS A 17 2.85 12.73 17.98
C HIS A 17 2.53 13.21 16.55
N LYS A 18 2.43 14.53 16.37
CA LYS A 18 2.32 15.12 15.03
C LYS A 18 3.63 14.86 14.28
N THR A 19 3.53 14.28 13.10
CA THR A 19 4.66 13.99 12.22
C THR A 19 4.32 14.44 10.80
N ASN A 20 5.35 14.69 10.00
CA ASN A 20 5.18 15.11 8.61
C ASN A 20 4.68 13.94 7.75
N SER A 21 3.85 14.26 6.77
CA SER A 21 3.50 13.35 5.68
C SER A 21 4.46 13.55 4.53
N HIS A 22 5.20 12.50 4.18
CA HIS A 22 6.01 12.47 2.98
C HIS A 22 5.26 11.70 1.91
N ALA A 23 5.04 12.32 0.75
CA ALA A 23 4.60 11.60 -0.45
C ALA A 23 5.73 10.66 -0.87
N LYS A 24 5.47 9.36 -0.89
CA LYS A 24 6.47 8.33 -1.16
C LYS A 24 6.35 7.76 -2.56
N ALA A 25 5.12 7.71 -3.08
CA ALA A 25 4.86 7.23 -4.42
C ALA A 25 3.55 7.81 -4.96
N LEU A 26 3.51 8.09 -6.26
CA LEU A 26 2.36 8.61 -6.98
C LEU A 26 2.27 7.90 -8.34
N ALA A 27 1.08 7.44 -8.72
CA ALA A 27 0.81 6.89 -10.04
C ALA A 27 -0.59 7.26 -10.51
N VAL A 28 -0.78 7.31 -11.83
CA VAL A 28 -2.09 7.54 -12.44
C VAL A 28 -2.61 6.21 -12.96
N TYR A 29 -3.84 5.87 -12.59
CA TYR A 29 -4.61 4.81 -13.22
C TYR A 29 -5.66 5.45 -14.12
N ASP A 30 -5.31 5.56 -15.40
CA ASP A 30 -6.06 6.27 -16.42
C ASP A 30 -7.43 5.65 -16.73
N LYS A 31 -7.51 4.31 -16.79
CA LYS A 31 -8.76 3.62 -17.14
C LYS A 31 -9.92 3.90 -16.19
N SER A 32 -9.65 4.23 -14.93
CA SER A 32 -10.67 4.56 -13.91
C SER A 32 -10.64 6.02 -13.47
N SER A 33 -9.81 6.88 -14.10
CA SER A 33 -9.60 8.27 -13.68
C SER A 33 -9.22 8.41 -12.20
N GLN A 34 -8.29 7.56 -11.74
CA GLN A 34 -7.83 7.52 -10.36
C GLN A 34 -6.37 7.96 -10.21
N LEU A 35 -6.10 8.72 -9.15
CA LEU A 35 -4.76 8.99 -8.65
C LEU A 35 -4.45 8.02 -7.51
N ILE A 36 -3.34 7.32 -7.61
CA ILE A 36 -2.79 6.46 -6.55
C ILE A 36 -1.77 7.28 -5.76
N GLU A 37 -2.02 7.49 -4.48
CA GLU A 37 -1.13 8.21 -3.56
C GLU A 37 -0.70 7.31 -2.41
N CYS A 38 0.61 7.17 -2.20
CA CYS A 38 1.16 6.49 -1.03
C CYS A 38 1.99 7.46 -0.18
N THR A 39 1.77 7.45 1.14
CA THR A 39 2.39 8.40 2.08
C THR A 39 3.11 7.69 3.21
N SER A 40 4.11 8.33 3.83
CA SER A 40 4.81 7.79 5.00
C SER A 40 3.93 7.64 6.25
N LEU A 41 2.84 8.41 6.35
CA LEU A 41 1.92 8.33 7.49
C LEU A 41 1.10 7.04 7.48
N PHE A 42 0.51 6.75 8.64
CA PHE A 42 -0.34 5.57 8.84
C PHE A 42 0.35 4.27 8.45
N GLN A 43 1.64 4.18 8.77
CA GLN A 43 2.50 3.03 8.51
C GLN A 43 2.80 2.78 7.03
N GLY A 44 2.60 3.75 6.13
CA GLY A 44 2.88 3.57 4.70
C GLY A 44 1.65 3.19 3.88
N ARG A 45 0.48 3.77 4.17
CA ARG A 45 -0.77 3.46 3.46
C ARG A 45 -0.87 4.17 2.11
N CYS A 46 -1.59 3.53 1.20
CA CYS A 46 -1.93 4.08 -0.11
C CYS A 46 -3.42 4.40 -0.21
N ARG A 47 -3.77 5.32 -1.11
CA ARG A 47 -5.13 5.79 -1.35
C ARG A 47 -5.39 5.89 -2.84
N LEU A 48 -6.60 5.52 -3.24
CA LEU A 48 -7.18 5.88 -4.53
C LEU A 48 -7.96 7.17 -4.34
N ARG A 49 -7.65 8.17 -5.15
CA ARG A 49 -8.30 9.48 -5.19
C ARG A 49 -8.91 9.70 -6.55
N ASN A 50 -9.95 10.51 -6.62
CA ASN A 50 -10.46 10.96 -7.90
C ASN A 50 -9.42 11.87 -8.59
N LEU A 51 -9.05 11.58 -9.84
CA LEU A 51 -8.04 12.35 -10.57
C LEU A 51 -8.53 13.77 -10.92
N HIS A 52 -9.84 13.97 -11.10
CA HIS A 52 -10.45 15.26 -11.37
C HIS A 52 -10.73 16.08 -10.10
N ASN A 53 -10.77 15.42 -8.94
CA ASN A 53 -10.88 16.07 -7.63
C ASN A 53 -10.03 15.32 -6.60
N ILE A 54 -8.74 15.65 -6.52
CA ILE A 54 -7.79 14.93 -5.67
C ILE A 54 -8.09 15.03 -4.16
N SER A 55 -9.01 15.92 -3.76
CA SER A 55 -9.47 16.00 -2.37
C SER A 55 -10.45 14.87 -2.01
N ASP A 56 -11.07 14.25 -3.01
CA ASP A 56 -11.97 13.10 -2.86
C ASP A 56 -11.15 11.80 -2.75
N VAL A 57 -11.11 11.24 -1.54
CA VAL A 57 -10.49 9.93 -1.25
C VAL A 57 -11.57 8.86 -1.41
N GLN A 58 -11.38 7.98 -2.38
CA GLN A 58 -12.35 6.93 -2.70
C GLN A 58 -12.10 5.67 -1.88
N ILE A 59 -10.83 5.22 -1.83
CA ILE A 59 -10.42 3.98 -1.17
C ILE A 59 -9.10 4.22 -0.46
N GLU A 60 -8.96 3.70 0.77
CA GLU A 60 -7.68 3.62 1.49
C GLU A 60 -7.29 2.14 1.64
N SER A 61 -6.00 1.83 1.44
CA SER A 61 -5.49 0.47 1.61
C SER A 61 -5.77 -0.01 3.04
N PRO A 62 -6.30 -1.23 3.22
CA PRO A 62 -6.63 -1.74 4.55
C PRO A 62 -5.37 -2.05 5.38
N GLU A 63 -4.26 -2.34 4.71
CA GLU A 63 -2.96 -2.62 5.31
C GLU A 63 -1.88 -1.61 4.87
N PRO A 64 -0.79 -1.49 5.66
CA PRO A 64 0.45 -0.85 5.23
C PRO A 64 1.01 -1.47 3.95
N MET A 65 1.53 -0.64 3.04
CA MET A 65 2.01 -1.11 1.74
C MET A 65 3.46 -0.72 1.44
N ILE A 66 3.94 0.39 2.01
CA ILE A 66 5.24 0.96 1.69
C ILE A 66 6.00 1.41 2.94
N ALA A 67 7.26 1.80 2.74
CA ALA A 67 8.11 2.39 3.77
C ALA A 67 7.47 3.65 4.38
N ASN A 68 7.51 3.73 5.72
CA ASN A 68 6.81 4.76 6.50
C ASN A 68 7.72 5.86 7.05
N ASP A 69 8.99 5.87 6.68
CA ASP A 69 9.94 6.92 7.04
C ASP A 69 10.05 7.95 5.91
N ALA A 70 10.89 8.97 6.10
CA ALA A 70 11.14 9.96 5.06
C ALA A 70 12.07 9.42 3.95
N GLY A 71 13.16 8.73 4.32
CA GLY A 71 14.29 8.46 3.42
C GLY A 71 14.26 7.15 2.64
N SER A 72 13.56 6.12 3.12
CA SER A 72 13.58 4.80 2.47
C SER A 72 12.80 4.79 1.16
N SER A 73 13.31 4.11 0.14
CA SER A 73 12.70 4.18 -1.20
C SER A 73 11.39 3.40 -1.29
N ALA A 74 10.47 3.92 -2.11
CA ALA A 74 9.26 3.23 -2.56
C ALA A 74 9.01 3.58 -4.03
N VAL A 75 8.56 2.59 -4.80
CA VAL A 75 8.27 2.72 -6.22
C VAL A 75 6.90 2.10 -6.48
N VAL A 76 6.05 2.81 -7.21
CA VAL A 76 4.77 2.27 -7.66
C VAL A 76 4.55 2.59 -9.14
N PHE A 77 3.95 1.65 -9.88
CA PHE A 77 3.51 1.89 -11.24
C PHE A 77 2.33 0.98 -11.59
N VAL A 78 1.52 1.43 -12.55
CA VAL A 78 0.41 0.64 -13.09
C VAL A 78 0.92 -0.14 -14.29
N GLY A 79 0.63 -1.44 -14.33
CA GLY A 79 1.00 -2.33 -15.42
C GLY A 79 -0.02 -3.43 -15.64
N MET A 80 0.20 -4.27 -16.66
CA MET A 80 -0.68 -5.41 -16.93
C MET A 80 -0.32 -6.59 -16.05
N GLY A 81 -1.30 -7.10 -15.30
CA GLY A 81 -1.16 -8.24 -14.40
C GLY A 81 -1.39 -9.59 -15.07
N PRO A 82 -1.30 -10.69 -14.30
CA PRO A 82 -1.40 -12.07 -14.82
C PRO A 82 -2.71 -12.39 -15.54
N SER A 83 -3.83 -11.79 -15.11
CA SER A 83 -5.15 -11.94 -15.74
C SER A 83 -5.38 -10.99 -16.92
N ARG A 84 -4.35 -10.27 -17.39
CA ARG A 84 -4.44 -9.15 -18.34
C ARG A 84 -5.27 -7.95 -17.84
N GLU A 85 -5.59 -7.91 -16.56
CA GLU A 85 -6.17 -6.73 -15.91
C GLU A 85 -5.09 -5.79 -15.38
N PRO A 86 -5.33 -4.46 -15.33
CA PRO A 86 -4.38 -3.52 -14.75
C PRO A 86 -4.19 -3.77 -13.25
N VAL A 87 -2.93 -3.79 -12.82
CA VAL A 87 -2.52 -3.98 -11.43
C VAL A 87 -1.53 -2.91 -11.02
N LEU A 88 -1.47 -2.65 -9.72
CA LEU A 88 -0.47 -1.79 -9.10
C LEU A 88 0.75 -2.63 -8.71
N TYR A 89 1.87 -2.42 -9.37
CA TYR A 89 3.15 -2.94 -8.90
C TYR A 89 3.72 -2.02 -7.83
N VAL A 90 4.14 -2.59 -6.71
CA VAL A 90 4.71 -1.89 -5.57
C VAL A 90 6.05 -2.51 -5.25
N GLY A 91 7.08 -1.68 -5.14
CA GLY A 91 8.38 -2.03 -4.59
C GLY A 91 8.70 -1.11 -3.42
N THR A 92 9.17 -1.65 -2.30
CA THR A 92 9.49 -0.84 -1.12
C THR A 92 10.69 -1.36 -0.36
N THR A 93 11.44 -0.44 0.24
CA THR A 93 12.51 -0.78 1.18
C THR A 93 11.90 -1.23 2.50
N PHE A 94 12.51 -2.24 3.12
CA PHE A 94 12.13 -2.65 4.48
C PHE A 94 12.56 -1.58 5.49
N VAL A 95 11.65 -1.21 6.38
CA VAL A 95 11.94 -0.29 7.50
C VAL A 95 11.70 -1.04 8.80
N LYS A 96 12.75 -1.17 9.62
CA LYS A 96 12.64 -1.84 10.92
C LYS A 96 11.70 -1.06 11.84
N GLY A 97 10.74 -1.74 12.44
CA GLY A 97 9.75 -1.10 13.31
C GLY A 97 8.98 -2.10 14.18
N PRO A 98 8.29 -1.61 15.22
CA PRO A 98 7.73 -2.46 16.27
C PRO A 98 6.49 -3.27 15.85
N LEU A 99 5.79 -2.93 14.76
CA LEU A 99 4.55 -3.60 14.32
C LEU A 99 4.34 -3.52 12.80
N PHE A 100 3.62 -4.50 12.21
CA PHE A 100 3.14 -4.56 10.80
C PHE A 100 4.21 -4.53 9.69
N ARG A 101 5.50 -4.66 10.03
CA ARG A 101 6.60 -4.57 9.06
C ARG A 101 7.04 -5.89 8.47
N ASP A 102 6.85 -6.98 9.22
CA ASP A 102 7.19 -8.32 8.74
C ASP A 102 6.28 -8.80 7.61
N ASP A 103 5.10 -8.17 7.49
CA ASP A 103 4.03 -8.53 6.57
C ASP A 103 4.02 -7.68 5.29
N ILE A 104 4.88 -6.66 5.17
CA ILE A 104 4.99 -5.85 3.95
C ILE A 104 5.97 -6.55 3.00
N PRO A 105 5.51 -7.05 1.84
CA PRO A 105 6.40 -7.64 0.85
C PRO A 105 7.31 -6.57 0.24
N ALA A 106 8.52 -6.97 -0.14
CA ALA A 106 9.48 -6.07 -0.79
C ALA A 106 9.04 -5.69 -2.20
N VAL A 107 8.41 -6.64 -2.91
CA VAL A 107 7.78 -6.42 -4.22
C VAL A 107 6.43 -7.13 -4.24
N THR A 108 5.38 -6.47 -4.72
CA THR A 108 4.06 -7.09 -4.88
C THR A 108 3.30 -6.49 -6.07
N SER A 109 2.31 -7.22 -6.59
CA SER A 109 1.30 -6.65 -7.48
C SER A 109 -0.10 -6.76 -6.89
N LEU A 110 -0.86 -5.68 -6.98
CA LEU A 110 -2.14 -5.51 -6.27
C LEU A 110 -3.26 -5.10 -7.21
N ARG A 111 -4.50 -5.47 -6.88
CA ARG A 111 -5.68 -5.12 -7.67
C ARG A 111 -6.01 -3.63 -7.57
N LEU A 112 -6.38 -3.05 -8.71
CA LEU A 112 -6.83 -1.65 -8.84
C LEU A 112 -8.32 -1.51 -9.19
N SER A 113 -8.93 -2.55 -9.77
CA SER A 113 -10.31 -2.50 -10.22
C SER A 113 -11.27 -3.07 -9.19
N HIS A 114 -12.42 -2.41 -9.07
CA HIS A 114 -13.64 -2.98 -8.52
C HIS A 114 -14.19 -4.00 -9.52
N GLY A 115 -13.70 -5.24 -9.49
CA GLY A 115 -14.31 -6.33 -10.24
C GLY A 115 -15.43 -6.95 -9.42
N ASP A 116 -16.42 -7.56 -10.07
CA ASP A 116 -17.54 -8.31 -9.45
C ASP A 116 -17.09 -9.59 -8.67
N GLY A 117 -15.82 -9.69 -8.32
CA GLY A 117 -15.22 -10.78 -7.57
C GLY A 117 -15.11 -10.50 -6.07
N GLU A 118 -14.82 -11.53 -5.28
CA GLU A 118 -14.72 -11.44 -3.81
C GLU A 118 -13.53 -10.58 -3.32
N ALA A 119 -12.55 -10.31 -4.18
CA ALA A 119 -11.30 -9.65 -3.79
C ALA A 119 -11.34 -8.13 -3.97
N LYS A 120 -10.88 -7.41 -2.95
CA LYS A 120 -10.95 -5.94 -2.87
C LYS A 120 -9.71 -5.25 -3.45
N GLU A 121 -9.82 -3.95 -3.71
CA GLU A 121 -8.69 -3.11 -4.08
C GLU A 121 -7.56 -3.19 -3.06
N PHE A 122 -6.32 -3.10 -3.55
CA PHE A 122 -5.10 -3.30 -2.77
C PHE A 122 -4.88 -4.70 -2.20
N GLU A 123 -5.71 -5.70 -2.54
CA GLU A 123 -5.36 -7.11 -2.33
C GLU A 123 -4.43 -7.62 -3.42
N LEU A 124 -3.70 -8.72 -3.13
CA LEU A 124 -2.82 -9.38 -4.10
C LEU A 124 -3.55 -9.68 -5.41
N ALA A 125 -2.92 -9.33 -6.54
CA ALA A 125 -3.46 -9.54 -7.87
C ALA A 125 -3.69 -11.04 -8.18
N ASP A 126 -2.83 -11.90 -7.64
CA ASP A 126 -3.02 -13.34 -7.62
C ASP A 126 -2.51 -13.92 -6.29
N LYS A 127 -3.30 -14.83 -5.71
CA LYS A 127 -3.04 -15.44 -4.41
C LYS A 127 -3.41 -16.92 -4.45
N GLY A 128 -2.40 -17.78 -4.35
CA GLY A 128 -2.52 -19.21 -4.17
C GLY A 128 -2.30 -19.63 -2.71
N LEU A 129 -2.42 -20.93 -2.45
CA LEU A 129 -2.24 -21.50 -1.10
C LEU A 129 -0.80 -21.35 -0.57
N ALA A 130 0.18 -21.45 -1.46
CA ALA A 130 1.61 -21.36 -1.14
C ALA A 130 2.37 -20.41 -2.08
N THR A 131 1.65 -19.70 -2.95
CA THR A 131 2.20 -18.81 -3.99
C THR A 131 1.37 -17.55 -4.06
N GLY A 132 1.90 -16.50 -4.65
CA GLY A 132 1.16 -15.27 -4.90
C GLY A 132 2.03 -14.26 -5.62
N THR A 133 1.43 -13.14 -6.00
CA THR A 133 2.16 -12.04 -6.62
C THR A 133 2.85 -11.17 -5.59
N GLU A 134 3.73 -11.77 -4.80
CA GLU A 134 4.53 -11.08 -3.79
C GLU A 134 5.89 -11.75 -3.59
N ILE A 135 6.89 -10.93 -3.25
CA ILE A 135 8.24 -11.36 -2.91
C ILE A 135 8.61 -10.65 -1.61
N SER A 136 8.89 -11.44 -0.59
CA SER A 136 9.32 -10.98 0.73
C SER A 136 10.79 -11.32 0.96
N LEU A 137 11.55 -10.38 1.54
CA LEU A 137 12.92 -10.69 2.00
C LEU A 137 12.85 -11.67 3.16
N GLU A 138 13.76 -12.64 3.24
CA GLU A 138 13.82 -13.51 4.43
C GLU A 138 14.20 -12.70 5.68
N ARG A 139 13.64 -13.07 6.84
CA ARG A 139 13.86 -12.38 8.11
C ARG A 139 15.34 -12.15 8.44
N LYS A 140 16.21 -13.11 8.16
CA LYS A 140 17.66 -13.01 8.43
C LYS A 140 18.39 -11.94 7.61
N PHE A 141 17.83 -11.54 6.47
CA PHE A 141 18.39 -10.49 5.60
C PHE A 141 17.74 -9.12 5.81
N ARG A 142 16.64 -9.04 6.56
CA ARG A 142 15.93 -7.77 6.84
C ARG A 142 16.66 -6.88 7.84
N SER A 143 17.49 -7.44 8.73
CA SER A 143 18.18 -6.68 9.79
C SER A 143 19.42 -5.92 9.32
N SER A 144 19.86 -6.15 8.08
CA SER A 144 21.09 -5.57 7.52
C SER A 144 20.86 -4.26 6.74
N TYR A 145 19.62 -3.77 6.69
CA TYR A 145 19.22 -2.50 6.06
C TYR A 145 18.83 -1.47 7.12
#